data_AF-A0A6A4R7X0-F1
#
_entry.id   AF-A0A6A4R7X0-F1
#
_cell.length_a   1.000
_cell.length_b   1.000
_cell.length_c   1.000
_cell.angle_alpha   90.00
_cell.angle_beta   90.00
_cell.angle_gamma   90.00
#
_symmetry.space_group_name_H-M   'P 1'
#
loop_
_entity.id
_entity.type
_entity.pdbx_description
1 polymer ?
#
loop_
_entity_poly.entity_id
_entity_poly.type
_entity_poly.pdbx_seq_one_letter_code
_entity_poly.pdbx_strand_id
1 'polypeptide(L)'
;MDTCLTPLPKVKGIRDVSGGKLSNWPQRLTSIPPRISSGSLEGITAEIFEENTELWKKRVAYYKTVDYQLAERGRYRNLLDMNAYLGGFAAALNDDPVWVMNMVPVESEVNTLGVIYERGLIGTYQNWCEAMSTYPRTYDFIHGDSIFSLYQNRCKMEDILLEMDRILRPQGSVILRNDVDVLLKVKRIADALQWDTRIADHENGPLQREKILLAVKQYWTAQPSDEN
;
A
#
# COMPACT_ATOMS: atom_id res chain seq x y z
N MET A 1 -8.48 -22.26 29.41
CA MET A 1 -7.76 -21.31 28.55
C MET A 1 -7.01 -22.15 27.55
N ASP A 2 -7.45 -22.16 26.31
CA ASP A 2 -6.70 -22.84 25.25
C ASP A 2 -5.38 -22.10 25.03
N THR A 3 -4.29 -22.84 24.94
CA THR A 3 -2.96 -22.30 24.66
C THR A 3 -2.98 -21.59 23.31
N CYS A 4 -2.67 -20.29 23.26
CA CYS A 4 -2.50 -19.48 22.04
C CYS A 4 -1.23 -19.85 21.24
N LEU A 5 -0.95 -21.15 21.12
CA LEU A 5 0.18 -21.66 20.35
C LEU A 5 -0.37 -22.12 18.99
N THR A 6 -0.09 -21.37 17.94
CA THR A 6 -0.38 -21.80 16.56
C THR A 6 0.62 -22.90 16.19
N PRO A 7 0.18 -24.17 16.04
CA PRO A 7 1.09 -25.25 15.71
C PRO A 7 1.63 -25.08 14.28
N LEU A 8 2.89 -25.44 14.07
CA LEU A 8 3.47 -25.48 12.73
C LEU A 8 2.73 -26.49 11.84
N PRO A 9 2.55 -26.21 10.54
CA PRO A 9 1.99 -27.17 9.60
C PRO A 9 2.69 -28.54 9.67
N LYS A 10 1.92 -29.63 9.70
CA LYS A 10 2.47 -30.98 9.76
C LYS A 10 3.22 -31.29 8.46
N VAL A 11 4.39 -31.92 8.59
CA VAL A 11 5.21 -32.40 7.48
C VAL A 11 5.27 -33.92 7.45
N LYS A 12 5.47 -34.53 6.28
CA LYS A 12 5.50 -36.00 6.12
C LYS A 12 6.91 -36.57 6.30
N GLY A 13 7.94 -35.84 5.88
CA GLY A 13 9.34 -36.25 5.96
C GLY A 13 10.21 -35.31 6.81
N ILE A 14 11.33 -35.83 7.32
CA ILE A 14 12.28 -35.08 8.16
C ILE A 14 13.00 -33.94 7.40
N ARG A 15 12.99 -33.99 6.05
CA ARG A 15 13.59 -32.98 5.17
C ARG A 15 12.58 -31.96 4.64
N ASP A 16 11.29 -32.16 4.95
CA ASP A 16 10.24 -31.26 4.49
C ASP A 16 10.23 -29.99 5.34
N VAL A 17 10.01 -28.85 4.69
CA VAL A 17 9.90 -27.56 5.37
C VAL A 17 8.43 -27.32 5.73
N SER A 18 8.16 -27.13 7.02
CA SER A 18 6.81 -26.79 7.48
C SER A 18 6.35 -25.46 6.88
N GLY A 19 5.16 -25.45 6.28
CA GLY A 19 4.64 -24.30 5.52
C GLY A 19 5.20 -24.17 4.09
N GLY A 20 6.07 -25.10 3.66
CA GLY A 20 6.65 -25.13 2.32
C GLY A 20 7.97 -24.38 2.20
N LYS A 21 8.78 -24.80 1.22
CA LYS A 21 10.11 -24.19 0.98
C LYS A 21 9.95 -22.87 0.23
N LEU A 22 10.58 -21.81 0.73
CA LEU A 22 10.63 -20.51 0.08
C LEU A 22 11.83 -20.40 -0.86
N SER A 23 11.67 -19.64 -1.94
CA SER A 23 12.77 -19.21 -2.81
C SER A 23 13.72 -18.27 -2.06
N ASN A 24 14.96 -18.13 -2.56
CA ASN A 24 15.91 -17.16 -2.03
C ASN A 24 15.53 -15.74 -2.46
N TRP A 25 16.05 -14.75 -1.73
CA TRP A 25 15.97 -13.35 -2.14
C TRP A 25 16.94 -13.07 -3.31
N PRO A 26 16.56 -12.26 -4.32
CA PRO A 26 15.28 -11.57 -4.50
C PRO A 26 14.19 -12.37 -5.22
N GLN A 27 14.47 -13.60 -5.68
CA GLN A 27 13.54 -14.39 -6.50
C GLN A 27 12.20 -14.68 -5.81
N ARG A 28 12.17 -14.77 -4.48
CA ARG A 28 10.93 -14.96 -3.70
C ARG A 28 9.90 -13.84 -3.86
N LEU A 29 10.29 -12.65 -4.32
CA LEU A 29 9.34 -11.56 -4.58
C LEU A 29 8.34 -11.91 -5.67
N THR A 30 8.73 -12.72 -6.65
CA THR A 30 7.90 -13.08 -7.80
C THR A 30 7.62 -14.58 -7.90
N SER A 31 8.21 -15.39 -7.04
CA SER A 31 7.91 -16.83 -6.96
C SER A 31 6.55 -17.05 -6.31
N ILE A 32 5.76 -18.00 -6.81
CA ILE A 32 4.47 -18.36 -6.22
C ILE A 32 4.68 -18.83 -4.77
N PRO A 33 4.04 -18.17 -3.78
CA PRO A 33 4.12 -18.56 -2.38
C PRO A 33 3.56 -19.98 -2.13
N PRO A 34 4.17 -20.79 -1.24
CA PRO A 34 3.68 -22.12 -0.91
C PRO A 34 2.22 -22.18 -0.44
N ARG A 35 1.74 -21.12 0.23
CA ARG A 35 0.34 -21.06 0.68
C ARG A 35 -0.67 -20.97 -0.47
N ILE A 36 -0.26 -20.32 -1.57
CA ILE A 36 -1.07 -20.22 -2.79
C ILE A 36 -1.02 -21.56 -3.54
N SER A 37 0.17 -22.13 -3.72
CA SER A 37 0.31 -23.40 -4.45
C SER A 37 -0.31 -24.61 -3.74
N SER A 38 -0.38 -24.58 -2.40
CA SER A 38 -1.10 -25.59 -1.61
C SER A 38 -2.62 -25.42 -1.59
N GLY A 39 -3.15 -24.32 -2.12
CA GLY A 39 -4.58 -24.00 -2.06
C GLY A 39 -5.07 -23.66 -0.64
N SER A 40 -4.16 -23.30 0.27
CA SER A 40 -4.51 -22.96 1.66
C SER A 40 -5.20 -21.59 1.79
N LEU A 41 -5.13 -20.76 0.74
CA LEU A 41 -5.71 -19.43 0.70
C LEU A 41 -6.87 -19.42 -0.29
N GLU A 42 -8.10 -19.44 0.23
CA GLU A 42 -9.30 -19.43 -0.61
C GLU A 42 -9.40 -18.12 -1.41
N GLY A 43 -9.82 -18.23 -2.68
CA GLY A 43 -10.01 -17.08 -3.57
C GLY A 43 -8.75 -16.54 -4.26
N ILE A 44 -7.56 -17.03 -3.93
CA ILE A 44 -6.31 -16.59 -4.58
C ILE A 44 -5.59 -17.79 -5.20
N THR A 45 -5.46 -17.76 -6.53
CA THR A 45 -4.74 -18.78 -7.30
C THR A 45 -3.34 -18.31 -7.71
N ALA A 46 -2.54 -19.23 -8.24
CA ALA A 46 -1.22 -18.91 -8.79
C ALA A 46 -1.30 -17.90 -9.94
N GLU A 47 -2.30 -18.05 -10.81
CA GLU A 47 -2.54 -17.17 -11.95
C GLU A 47 -2.85 -15.74 -11.47
N ILE A 48 -3.75 -15.59 -10.47
CA ILE A 48 -4.07 -14.28 -9.88
C ILE A 48 -2.82 -13.60 -9.30
N PHE A 49 -1.93 -14.38 -8.66
CA PHE A 49 -0.69 -13.86 -8.10
C PHE A 49 0.29 -13.37 -9.18
N GLU A 50 0.44 -14.13 -10.25
CA GLU A 50 1.31 -13.77 -11.39
C GLU A 50 0.77 -12.54 -12.12
N GLU A 51 -0.53 -12.51 -12.41
CA GLU A 51 -1.21 -11.35 -13.02
C GLU A 51 -1.06 -10.10 -12.15
N ASN A 52 -1.24 -10.23 -10.82
CA ASN A 52 -1.06 -9.13 -9.89
C ASN A 52 0.39 -8.60 -9.91
N THR A 53 1.37 -9.49 -9.96
CA THR A 53 2.79 -9.12 -10.01
C THR A 53 3.12 -8.35 -11.29
N GLU A 54 2.63 -8.80 -12.45
CA GLU A 54 2.84 -8.10 -13.72
C GLU A 54 2.06 -6.79 -13.81
N LEU A 55 0.85 -6.75 -13.26
CA LEU A 55 0.04 -5.54 -13.16
C LEU A 55 0.78 -4.45 -12.37
N TRP A 56 1.32 -4.79 -11.20
CA TRP A 56 2.00 -3.80 -10.36
C TRP A 56 3.31 -3.29 -10.95
N LYS A 57 4.05 -4.12 -11.69
CA LYS A 57 5.22 -3.65 -12.48
C LYS A 57 4.81 -2.57 -13.47
N LYS A 58 3.71 -2.79 -14.22
CA LYS A 58 3.18 -1.81 -15.19
C LYS A 58 2.70 -0.54 -14.51
N ARG A 59 1.93 -0.68 -13.41
CA ARG A 59 1.38 0.46 -12.65
C ARG A 59 2.48 1.32 -12.05
N VAL A 60 3.48 0.73 -11.40
CA VAL A 60 4.62 1.47 -10.82
C VAL A 60 5.43 2.17 -11.91
N ALA A 61 5.65 1.53 -13.06
CA ALA A 61 6.31 2.18 -14.20
C ALA A 61 5.51 3.41 -14.67
N TYR A 62 4.19 3.32 -14.76
CA TYR A 62 3.33 4.46 -15.09
C TYR A 62 3.32 5.54 -14.00
N TYR A 63 3.28 5.16 -12.72
CA TYR A 63 3.36 6.11 -11.61
C TYR A 63 4.62 6.97 -11.68
N LYS A 64 5.76 6.38 -12.07
CA LYS A 64 7.02 7.11 -12.27
C LYS A 64 6.98 8.10 -13.45
N THR A 65 6.09 7.91 -14.44
CA THR A 65 5.94 8.89 -15.53
C THR A 65 5.05 10.05 -15.12
N VAL A 66 4.03 9.81 -14.29
CA VAL A 66 3.12 10.86 -13.82
C VAL A 66 3.68 11.60 -12.61
N ASP A 67 4.37 10.96 -11.69
CA ASP A 67 5.07 11.56 -10.54
C ASP A 67 6.59 11.47 -10.70
N TYR A 68 7.20 12.58 -11.15
CA TYR A 68 8.64 12.66 -11.33
C TYR A 68 9.42 12.46 -10.02
N GLN A 69 8.83 12.77 -8.86
CA GLN A 69 9.50 12.61 -7.57
C GLN A 69 9.63 11.14 -7.17
N LEU A 70 8.65 10.30 -7.51
CA LEU A 70 8.75 8.85 -7.32
C LEU A 70 9.81 8.21 -8.23
N ALA A 71 10.05 8.79 -9.40
CA ALA A 71 11.12 8.36 -10.29
C ALA A 71 12.52 8.78 -9.83
N GLU A 72 12.62 9.81 -8.99
CA GLU A 72 13.89 10.35 -8.48
C GLU A 72 14.48 9.43 -7.40
N ARG A 73 15.57 8.73 -7.74
CA ARG A 73 16.24 7.82 -6.81
C ARG A 73 16.73 8.54 -5.56
N GLY A 74 16.31 8.06 -4.39
CA GLY A 74 16.73 8.57 -3.10
C GLY A 74 15.88 9.72 -2.55
N ARG A 75 14.93 10.25 -3.35
CA ARG A 75 13.97 11.28 -2.92
C ARG A 75 13.05 10.79 -1.80
N TYR A 76 12.62 9.55 -1.89
CA TYR A 76 11.84 8.85 -0.88
C TYR A 76 12.61 7.65 -0.35
N ARG A 77 12.40 7.32 0.92
CA ARG A 77 13.01 6.14 1.55
C ARG A 77 11.98 5.28 2.28
N ASN A 78 10.98 5.91 2.91
CA ASN A 78 9.95 5.22 3.69
C ASN A 78 8.59 5.38 3.04
N LEU A 79 8.11 4.31 2.42
CA LEU A 79 6.81 4.24 1.77
C LEU A 79 5.83 3.45 2.65
N LEU A 80 4.57 3.87 2.62
CA LEU A 80 3.46 3.13 3.19
C LEU A 80 2.51 2.72 2.07
N ASP A 81 2.19 1.44 1.99
CA ASP A 81 1.13 0.94 1.11
C ASP A 81 -0.09 0.59 1.96
N MET A 82 -1.13 1.42 1.87
CA MET A 82 -2.30 1.34 2.75
C MET A 82 -3.20 0.14 2.48
N ASN A 83 -3.13 -0.43 1.27
CA ASN A 83 -3.89 -1.60 0.86
C ASN A 83 -3.04 -2.47 -0.06
N ALA A 84 -2.10 -3.21 0.55
CA ALA A 84 -1.06 -3.91 -0.19
C ALA A 84 -1.55 -5.15 -0.93
N TYR A 85 -2.71 -5.71 -0.55
CA TYR A 85 -3.23 -6.96 -1.07
C TYR A 85 -2.13 -8.05 -1.08
N LEU A 86 -1.58 -8.45 -2.24
CA LEU A 86 -0.51 -9.44 -2.33
C LEU A 86 0.92 -8.89 -2.18
N GLY A 87 1.10 -7.59 -1.90
CA GLY A 87 2.41 -6.92 -1.81
C GLY A 87 3.04 -6.60 -3.17
N GLY A 88 2.22 -6.49 -4.23
CA GLY A 88 2.72 -6.28 -5.59
C GLY A 88 3.39 -4.93 -5.80
N PHE A 89 2.88 -3.86 -5.19
CA PHE A 89 3.47 -2.53 -5.24
C PHE A 89 4.91 -2.52 -4.68
N ALA A 90 5.10 -3.09 -3.48
CA ALA A 90 6.42 -3.21 -2.88
C ALA A 90 7.37 -4.10 -3.69
N ALA A 91 6.87 -5.22 -4.24
CA ALA A 91 7.68 -6.10 -5.08
C ALA A 91 8.15 -5.41 -6.37
N ALA A 92 7.32 -4.54 -6.96
CA ALA A 92 7.65 -3.77 -8.15
C ALA A 92 8.69 -2.65 -7.90
N LEU A 93 8.93 -2.28 -6.64
CA LEU A 93 9.90 -1.25 -6.22
C LEU A 93 11.22 -1.84 -5.69
N ASN A 94 11.47 -3.15 -5.87
CA ASN A 94 12.66 -3.82 -5.33
C ASN A 94 14.00 -3.20 -5.77
N ASP A 95 14.05 -2.62 -6.97
CA ASP A 95 15.27 -2.03 -7.52
C ASP A 95 15.48 -0.56 -7.12
N ASP A 96 14.52 0.02 -6.38
CA ASP A 96 14.61 1.36 -5.82
C ASP A 96 15.11 1.28 -4.37
N PRO A 97 15.89 2.26 -3.89
CA PRO A 97 16.43 2.28 -2.53
C PRO A 97 15.35 2.71 -1.51
N VAL A 98 14.22 2.01 -1.50
CA VAL A 98 13.04 2.31 -0.70
C VAL A 98 12.67 1.12 0.19
N TRP A 99 12.05 1.44 1.32
CA TRP A 99 11.42 0.48 2.20
C TRP A 99 9.92 0.72 2.15
N VAL A 100 9.14 -0.34 1.92
CA VAL A 100 7.67 -0.28 1.88
C VAL A 100 7.09 -1.03 3.07
N MET A 101 6.33 -0.32 3.91
CA MET A 101 5.45 -0.94 4.91
C MET A 101 4.14 -1.32 4.23
N ASN A 102 3.85 -2.63 4.13
CA ASN A 102 2.65 -3.13 3.48
C ASN A 102 1.52 -3.32 4.50
N MET A 103 0.36 -2.72 4.25
CA MET A 103 -0.79 -2.87 5.13
C MET A 103 -1.83 -3.78 4.51
N VAL A 104 -2.36 -4.68 5.32
CA VAL A 104 -3.55 -5.48 5.00
C VAL A 104 -4.71 -4.91 5.82
N PRO A 105 -5.64 -4.17 5.20
CA PRO A 105 -6.81 -3.65 5.88
C PRO A 105 -7.62 -4.74 6.59
N VAL A 106 -8.17 -4.45 7.76
CA VAL A 106 -9.08 -5.39 8.46
C VAL A 106 -10.39 -5.62 7.69
N GLU A 107 -10.75 -4.70 6.80
CA GLU A 107 -11.92 -4.79 5.92
C GLU A 107 -11.66 -5.64 4.67
N SER A 108 -10.43 -6.11 4.44
CA SER A 108 -10.13 -7.01 3.33
C SER A 108 -10.77 -8.38 3.54
N GLU A 109 -11.45 -8.91 2.52
CA GLU A 109 -12.12 -10.21 2.57
C GLU A 109 -11.16 -11.39 2.76
N VAL A 110 -9.94 -11.27 2.21
CA VAL A 110 -8.94 -12.32 2.24
C VAL A 110 -7.71 -11.84 2.99
N ASN A 111 -7.25 -12.66 3.94
CA ASN A 111 -6.04 -12.38 4.69
C ASN A 111 -4.79 -12.74 3.88
N THR A 112 -4.19 -11.71 3.26
CA THR A 112 -3.01 -11.84 2.41
C THR A 112 -1.68 -11.59 3.11
N LEU A 113 -1.67 -11.33 4.43
CA LEU A 113 -0.44 -10.99 5.15
C LEU A 113 0.61 -12.12 5.09
N GLY A 114 0.16 -13.37 5.12
CA GLY A 114 1.03 -14.54 4.93
C GLY A 114 1.74 -14.54 3.57
N VAL A 115 1.06 -14.09 2.50
CA VAL A 115 1.67 -13.96 1.16
C VAL A 115 2.74 -12.89 1.15
N ILE A 116 2.50 -11.74 1.79
CA ILE A 116 3.48 -10.64 1.91
C ILE A 116 4.76 -11.17 2.59
N TYR A 117 4.62 -11.92 3.68
CA TYR A 117 5.76 -12.52 4.38
C TYR A 117 6.49 -13.60 3.57
N GLU A 118 5.76 -14.45 2.84
CA GLU A 118 6.36 -15.47 1.98
C GLU A 118 7.13 -14.86 0.79
N ARG A 119 6.71 -13.68 0.31
CA ARG A 119 7.49 -12.86 -0.65
C ARG A 119 8.73 -12.22 -0.01
N GLY A 120 8.85 -12.26 1.31
CA GLY A 120 9.94 -11.64 2.06
C GLY A 120 9.80 -10.16 2.29
N LEU A 121 8.59 -9.63 2.13
CA LEU A 121 8.25 -8.26 2.43
C LEU A 121 7.78 -8.17 3.89
N ILE A 122 7.79 -6.97 4.44
CA ILE A 122 7.19 -6.72 5.75
C ILE A 122 5.77 -6.20 5.58
N GLY A 123 4.96 -6.39 6.61
CA GLY A 123 3.64 -5.81 6.66
C GLY A 123 2.94 -6.09 7.98
N THR A 124 1.79 -5.45 8.18
CA THR A 124 0.91 -5.66 9.32
C THR A 124 -0.53 -5.40 8.92
N TYR A 125 -1.46 -5.77 9.80
CA TYR A 125 -2.85 -5.35 9.67
C TYR A 125 -3.02 -3.90 10.13
N GLN A 126 -3.97 -3.18 9.52
CA GLN A 126 -4.39 -1.86 9.98
C GLN A 126 -5.90 -1.68 9.80
N ASN A 127 -6.56 -1.13 10.81
CA ASN A 127 -7.90 -0.57 10.66
C ASN A 127 -7.77 0.92 10.37
N TRP A 128 -8.15 1.37 9.19
CA TRP A 128 -8.01 2.78 8.81
C TRP A 128 -9.09 3.69 9.42
N CYS A 129 -10.08 3.11 10.11
CA CYS A 129 -10.98 3.88 10.98
C CYS A 129 -10.34 4.23 12.33
N GLU A 130 -9.17 3.67 12.63
CA GLU A 130 -8.41 3.89 13.86
C GLU A 130 -7.05 4.49 13.54
N ALA A 131 -6.50 5.26 14.47
CA ALA A 131 -5.15 5.79 14.33
C ALA A 131 -4.12 4.66 14.29
N MET A 132 -3.17 4.76 13.36
CA MET A 132 -2.06 3.83 13.25
C MET A 132 -1.07 4.07 14.40
N SER A 133 -0.62 2.98 15.04
CA SER A 133 0.39 3.04 16.11
C SER A 133 1.79 3.34 15.57
N THR A 134 1.98 4.55 15.03
CA THR A 134 3.22 5.06 14.47
C THR A 134 3.43 6.52 14.82
N TYR A 135 4.68 6.98 14.77
CA TYR A 135 5.02 8.36 15.07
C TYR A 135 4.47 9.28 13.97
N PRO A 136 3.97 10.49 14.29
CA PRO A 136 3.62 11.46 13.26
C PRO A 136 4.82 11.72 12.34
N ARG A 137 4.57 11.95 11.04
CA ARG A 137 5.63 12.24 10.05
C ARG A 137 6.67 11.10 9.92
N THR A 138 6.19 9.86 9.86
CA THR A 138 7.04 8.66 9.67
C THR A 138 7.34 8.41 8.19
N TYR A 139 6.36 8.57 7.31
CA TYR A 139 6.47 8.18 5.90
C TYR A 139 6.77 9.38 5.01
N ASP A 140 7.61 9.16 4.00
CA ASP A 140 7.89 10.16 2.97
C ASP A 140 6.88 10.07 1.82
N PHE A 141 6.24 8.91 1.66
CA PHE A 141 5.28 8.65 0.59
C PHE A 141 4.18 7.67 1.04
N ILE A 142 2.93 7.94 0.65
CA ILE A 142 1.79 7.06 0.91
C ILE A 142 1.15 6.63 -0.40
N HIS A 143 1.00 5.32 -0.57
CA HIS A 143 0.24 4.69 -1.64
C HIS A 143 -1.08 4.14 -1.10
N GLY A 144 -2.16 4.26 -1.86
CA GLY A 144 -3.42 3.58 -1.56
C GLY A 144 -4.19 3.20 -2.82
N ASP A 145 -4.38 1.90 -3.03
CA ASP A 145 -5.25 1.37 -4.09
C ASP A 145 -6.63 1.03 -3.52
N SER A 146 -7.68 1.62 -4.09
CA SER A 146 -9.08 1.36 -3.76
C SER A 146 -9.44 1.52 -2.28
N ILE A 147 -8.60 2.20 -1.50
CA ILE A 147 -8.72 2.28 -0.04
C ILE A 147 -10.00 2.97 0.43
N PHE A 148 -10.40 4.08 -0.22
CA PHE A 148 -11.61 4.80 0.16
C PHE A 148 -12.89 4.05 -0.24
N SER A 149 -12.87 3.32 -1.36
CA SER A 149 -13.98 2.44 -1.73
C SER A 149 -14.13 1.29 -0.75
N LEU A 150 -13.00 0.70 -0.30
CA LEU A 150 -12.98 -0.36 0.71
C LEU A 150 -13.64 0.07 2.04
N TYR A 151 -13.48 1.34 2.42
CA TYR A 151 -14.00 1.89 3.69
C TYR A 151 -15.27 2.74 3.53
N GLN A 152 -15.88 2.80 2.34
CA GLN A 152 -16.94 3.77 1.97
C GLN A 152 -18.17 3.80 2.91
N ASN A 153 -18.43 2.74 3.66
CA ASN A 153 -19.54 2.64 4.61
C ASN A 153 -19.09 2.19 6.02
N ARG A 154 -17.80 2.28 6.33
CA ARG A 154 -17.21 1.81 7.59
C ARG A 154 -16.84 2.97 8.51
N CYS A 155 -16.22 4.01 7.95
CA CYS A 155 -15.91 5.25 8.65
C CYS A 155 -15.83 6.42 7.68
N LYS A 156 -15.60 7.63 8.21
CA LYS A 156 -15.56 8.84 7.40
C LYS A 156 -14.25 8.93 6.63
N MET A 157 -14.33 9.43 5.41
CA MET A 157 -13.16 9.68 4.55
C MET A 157 -12.19 10.68 5.19
N GLU A 158 -12.74 11.64 5.92
CA GLU A 158 -12.01 12.64 6.70
C GLU A 158 -11.11 11.99 7.74
N ASP A 159 -11.56 10.95 8.44
CA ASP A 159 -10.78 10.29 9.50
C ASP A 159 -9.53 9.61 8.91
N ILE A 160 -9.70 8.93 7.76
CA ILE A 160 -8.59 8.31 7.02
C ILE A 160 -7.60 9.38 6.53
N LEU A 161 -8.10 10.49 5.96
CA LEU A 161 -7.24 11.56 5.44
C LEU A 161 -6.49 12.32 6.54
N LEU A 162 -7.10 12.51 7.70
CA LEU A 162 -6.44 13.08 8.88
C LEU A 162 -5.32 12.16 9.37
N GLU A 163 -5.54 10.86 9.37
CA GLU A 163 -4.51 9.90 9.73
C GLU A 163 -3.36 9.88 8.71
N MET A 164 -3.67 9.93 7.41
CA MET A 164 -2.67 10.10 6.36
C MET A 164 -1.87 11.39 6.55
N ASP A 165 -2.51 12.52 6.86
CA ASP A 165 -1.84 13.79 7.13
C ASP A 165 -0.92 13.70 8.34
N ARG A 166 -1.38 13.07 9.42
CA ARG A 166 -0.58 12.91 10.64
C ARG A 166 0.71 12.13 10.39
N ILE A 167 0.66 11.03 9.63
CA ILE A 167 1.80 10.12 9.44
C ILE A 167 2.71 10.51 8.27
N LEU A 168 2.23 11.32 7.33
CA LEU A 168 3.00 11.84 6.20
C LEU A 168 3.90 13.00 6.62
N ARG A 169 5.16 12.96 6.19
CA ARG A 169 6.10 14.07 6.37
C ARG A 169 5.68 15.29 5.55
N PRO A 170 5.99 16.51 6.01
CA PRO A 170 5.89 17.68 5.14
C PRO A 170 6.72 17.47 3.87
N GLN A 171 6.21 17.96 2.74
CA GLN A 171 6.73 17.70 1.40
C GLN A 171 6.72 16.21 1.00
N GLY A 172 6.04 15.36 1.77
CA GLY A 172 5.78 13.98 1.38
C GLY A 172 4.67 13.93 0.33
N SER A 173 4.67 12.85 -0.45
CA SER A 173 3.76 12.69 -1.59
C SER A 173 2.82 11.51 -1.40
N VAL A 174 1.69 11.58 -2.10
CA VAL A 174 0.61 10.61 -1.99
C VAL A 174 0.15 10.25 -3.39
N ILE A 175 0.02 8.94 -3.63
CA ILE A 175 -0.66 8.41 -4.82
C ILE A 175 -1.86 7.59 -4.35
N LEU A 176 -3.04 8.00 -4.77
CA LEU A 176 -4.30 7.29 -4.52
C LEU A 176 -4.94 6.90 -5.84
N ARG A 177 -5.30 5.63 -5.95
CA ARG A 177 -5.99 5.08 -7.11
C ARG A 177 -7.39 4.63 -6.71
N ASN A 178 -8.43 5.18 -7.32
CA ASN A 178 -9.85 4.89 -7.01
C ASN A 178 -10.75 5.37 -8.16
N ASP A 179 -12.05 5.07 -8.09
CA ASP A 179 -13.05 5.67 -8.98
C ASP A 179 -13.04 7.21 -8.87
N VAL A 180 -13.20 7.89 -10.01
CA VAL A 180 -13.15 9.36 -10.11
C VAL A 180 -14.10 10.07 -9.15
N ASP A 181 -15.30 9.54 -8.91
CA ASP A 181 -16.28 10.19 -8.03
C ASP A 181 -15.83 10.17 -6.56
N VAL A 182 -15.09 9.13 -6.17
CA VAL A 182 -14.45 9.02 -4.85
C VAL A 182 -13.27 9.99 -4.78
N LEU A 183 -12.42 10.01 -5.80
CA LEU A 183 -11.23 10.88 -5.82
C LEU A 183 -11.56 12.37 -5.82
N LEU A 184 -12.67 12.79 -6.44
CA LEU A 184 -13.13 14.18 -6.37
C LEU A 184 -13.50 14.60 -4.94
N LYS A 185 -14.09 13.70 -4.15
CA LYS A 185 -14.40 13.95 -2.73
C LYS A 185 -13.12 13.99 -1.89
N VAL A 186 -12.20 13.05 -2.13
CA VAL A 186 -10.89 13.01 -1.47
C VAL A 186 -10.12 14.30 -1.75
N LYS A 187 -10.04 14.71 -3.02
CA LYS A 187 -9.38 15.95 -3.46
C LYS A 187 -9.91 17.16 -2.71
N ARG A 188 -11.23 17.32 -2.59
CA ARG A 188 -11.84 18.44 -1.87
C ARG A 188 -11.36 18.53 -0.41
N ILE A 189 -11.23 17.40 0.28
CA ILE A 189 -10.75 17.37 1.67
C ILE A 189 -9.23 17.60 1.72
N ALA A 190 -8.46 16.98 0.83
CA ALA A 190 -7.01 17.15 0.76
C ALA A 190 -6.62 18.61 0.45
N ASP A 191 -7.34 19.29 -0.44
CA ASP A 191 -7.16 20.72 -0.73
C ASP A 191 -7.45 21.56 0.53
N ALA A 192 -8.47 21.21 1.33
CA ALA A 192 -8.75 21.87 2.60
C ALA A 192 -7.64 21.64 3.65
N LEU A 193 -6.96 20.49 3.60
CA LEU A 193 -5.76 20.17 4.39
C LEU A 193 -4.48 20.84 3.84
N GLN A 194 -4.59 21.73 2.84
CA GLN A 194 -3.47 22.42 2.20
C GLN A 194 -2.48 21.46 1.51
N TRP A 195 -2.99 20.36 0.96
CA TRP A 195 -2.21 19.53 0.05
C TRP A 195 -2.32 20.11 -1.37
N ASP A 196 -1.23 20.09 -2.11
CA ASP A 196 -1.26 20.38 -3.55
C ASP A 196 -1.68 19.11 -4.28
N THR A 197 -2.81 19.11 -4.98
CA THR A 197 -3.40 17.89 -5.53
C THR A 197 -3.79 18.02 -7.01
N ARG A 198 -3.57 16.94 -7.76
CA ARG A 198 -3.96 16.82 -9.17
C ARG A 198 -4.44 15.41 -9.50
N ILE A 199 -5.35 15.30 -10.44
CA ILE A 199 -5.84 14.00 -10.94
C ILE A 199 -5.18 13.74 -12.29
N ALA A 200 -4.60 12.54 -12.44
CA ALA A 200 -4.07 12.00 -13.69
C ALA A 200 -4.96 10.87 -14.20
N ASP A 201 -4.84 10.61 -15.50
CA ASP A 201 -5.52 9.51 -16.15
C ASP A 201 -4.95 8.14 -15.76
N HIS A 202 -5.73 7.10 -16.03
CA HIS A 202 -5.28 5.72 -15.91
C HIS A 202 -4.26 5.38 -17.00
N GLU A 203 -3.37 4.41 -16.75
CA GLU A 203 -2.41 3.90 -17.76
C GLU A 203 -3.06 3.38 -19.06
N ASN A 204 -4.35 3.04 -19.04
CA ASN A 204 -5.10 2.52 -20.19
C ASN A 204 -5.90 3.63 -20.91
N GLY A 205 -5.72 4.89 -20.50
CA GLY A 205 -6.27 6.06 -21.15
C GLY A 205 -7.35 6.82 -20.38
N PRO A 206 -7.81 7.96 -20.93
CA PRO A 206 -8.66 8.91 -20.24
C PRO A 206 -10.12 8.47 -20.06
N LEU A 207 -10.57 7.45 -20.77
CA LEU A 207 -11.95 6.95 -20.66
C LEU A 207 -12.18 6.03 -19.46
N GLN A 208 -11.11 5.59 -18.78
CA GLN A 208 -11.23 4.78 -17.57
C GLN A 208 -11.80 5.61 -16.43
N ARG A 209 -12.78 5.05 -15.70
CA ARG A 209 -13.37 5.69 -14.51
C ARG A 209 -12.42 5.70 -13.32
N GLU A 210 -11.62 4.66 -13.19
CA GLU A 210 -10.53 4.65 -12.21
C GLU A 210 -9.48 5.66 -12.63
N LYS A 211 -9.09 6.54 -11.70
CA LYS A 211 -8.10 7.60 -11.90
C LYS A 211 -7.04 7.54 -10.83
N ILE A 212 -6.03 8.39 -10.97
CA ILE A 212 -4.92 8.50 -10.02
C ILE A 212 -4.90 9.93 -9.48
N LEU A 213 -5.13 10.10 -8.18
CA LEU A 213 -4.91 11.35 -7.48
C LEU A 213 -3.46 11.38 -6.99
N LEU A 214 -2.74 12.42 -7.40
CA LEU A 214 -1.40 12.73 -6.91
C LEU A 214 -1.52 13.94 -5.99
N ALA A 215 -0.91 13.84 -4.81
CA ALA A 215 -0.91 14.93 -3.86
C ALA A 215 0.46 15.12 -3.19
N VAL A 216 0.79 16.35 -2.85
CA VAL A 216 2.00 16.72 -2.10
C VAL A 216 1.58 17.52 -0.88
N LYS A 217 1.92 17.03 0.31
CA LYS A 217 1.65 17.74 1.56
C LYS A 217 2.56 18.96 1.66
N GLN A 218 1.97 20.15 1.75
CA GLN A 218 2.76 21.37 1.88
C GLN A 218 3.32 21.53 3.30
N TYR A 219 4.48 22.15 3.41
CA TYR A 219 4.99 22.61 4.70
C TYR A 219 4.42 24.00 4.97
N TRP A 220 3.40 24.08 5.82
CA TRP A 220 2.84 25.34 6.26
C TRP A 220 3.26 25.63 7.71
N THR A 221 3.68 26.86 7.96
CA THR A 221 3.94 27.40 9.29
C THR A 221 3.00 28.58 9.52
N ALA A 222 2.64 28.85 10.78
CA ALA A 222 1.94 30.09 11.10
C ALA A 222 2.76 31.28 10.59
N GLN A 223 2.07 32.28 10.03
CA GLN A 223 2.70 33.57 9.75
C GLN A 223 3.27 34.10 11.07
N PRO A 224 4.47 34.73 11.07
CA PRO A 224 4.96 35.44 12.24
C PRO A 224 3.87 36.40 12.71
N SER A 225 3.60 36.44 14.02
CA SER A 225 2.76 37.50 14.56
C SER A 225 3.45 38.83 14.27
N ASP A 226 2.78 39.75 13.58
CA ASP A 226 3.27 41.12 13.44
C ASP A 226 3.51 41.68 14.85
N GLU A 227 4.78 41.85 15.22
CA GLU A 227 5.17 42.51 16.46
C GLU A 227 4.76 43.99 16.33
N ASN A 228 3.70 44.37 17.04
CA ASN A 228 3.30 45.77 17.28
C ASN A 228 4.15 46.39 18.40
#